data_AF-A0A7S3IGL3-F1
#
_entry.id   AF-A0A7S3IGL3-F1
#
_cell.length_a   1.000
_cell.length_b   1.000
_cell.length_c   1.000
_cell.angle_alpha   90.00
_cell.angle_beta   90.00
_cell.angle_gamma   90.00
#
_symmetry.space_group_name_H-M   'P 1'
#
loop_
_entity.id
_entity.type
_entity.pdbx_description
1 polymer ?
#
loop_
_entity_poly.entity_id
_entity_poly.type
_entity_poly.pdbx_seq_one_letter_code
_entity_poly.pdbx_strand_id
1 'polypeptide(L)'
;GNRPIRLALKSEGVSFSDYGRVFLFTFAAGDQVFIHNQWLDQPKDEQEEDQVAIQESLHGREILCSTAVCLGESKTLVVTGSEDTFLKVCLFDRSIQRLKIEQTFSCHVGSVRALAKAKLSASEYVIVSAGSRLEANVFLVRTPGQ
;
A
#
# COMPACT_ATOMS: atom_id res chain seq x y z
N GLY A 1 -15.72 20.57 21.42
CA GLY A 1 -16.68 19.54 20.99
C GLY A 1 -16.41 19.21 19.54
N ASN A 2 -15.94 18.00 19.26
CA ASN A 2 -15.60 17.57 17.89
C ASN A 2 -16.88 17.39 17.09
N ARG A 3 -17.18 18.34 16.20
CA ARG A 3 -18.22 18.12 15.17
C ARG A 3 -17.57 17.32 14.04
N PRO A 4 -18.16 16.19 13.61
CA PRO A 4 -17.65 15.46 12.45
C PRO A 4 -17.69 16.36 11.22
N ILE A 5 -16.53 16.56 10.60
CA ILE A 5 -16.40 17.24 9.31
C ILE A 5 -16.99 16.30 8.26
N ARG A 6 -18.12 16.68 7.65
CA ARG A 6 -18.63 16.00 6.46
C ARG A 6 -17.76 16.43 5.28
N LEU A 7 -16.82 15.57 4.87
CA LEU A 7 -16.08 15.74 3.64
C LEU A 7 -17.06 15.53 2.47
N ALA A 8 -17.37 16.60 1.73
CA ALA A 8 -18.10 16.49 0.48
C ALA A 8 -17.13 16.00 -0.60
N LEU A 9 -17.28 14.77 -1.04
CA LEU A 9 -16.60 14.25 -2.22
C LEU A 9 -17.10 15.05 -3.43
N LYS A 10 -16.30 16.00 -3.90
CA LYS A 10 -16.50 16.59 -5.23
C LYS A 10 -16.01 15.59 -6.27
N SER A 11 -16.93 14.88 -6.91
CA SER A 11 -16.65 14.06 -8.08
C SER A 11 -16.45 14.95 -9.31
N GLU A 12 -15.46 15.85 -9.28
CA GLU A 12 -15.02 16.54 -10.49
C GLU A 12 -14.09 15.58 -11.25
N GLY A 13 -14.69 14.73 -12.09
CA GLY A 13 -14.12 14.25 -13.34
C GLY A 13 -12.81 13.46 -13.33
N VAL A 14 -12.42 12.78 -12.25
CA VAL A 14 -11.34 11.80 -12.37
C VAL A 14 -11.91 10.50 -12.91
N SER A 15 -11.48 10.10 -14.12
CA SER A 15 -11.95 8.87 -14.73
C SER A 15 -11.51 7.67 -13.89
N PHE A 16 -12.42 6.73 -13.63
CA PHE A 16 -12.10 5.47 -12.94
C PHE A 16 -11.01 4.66 -13.65
N SER A 17 -10.81 4.87 -14.95
CA SER A 17 -9.69 4.29 -15.71
C SER A 17 -8.32 4.74 -15.20
N ASP A 18 -8.24 5.93 -14.62
CA ASP A 18 -6.98 6.59 -14.30
C ASP A 18 -6.41 6.08 -12.98
N TYR A 19 -7.26 5.60 -12.07
CA TYR A 19 -6.86 5.05 -10.76
C TYR A 19 -6.39 3.59 -10.78
N GLY A 20 -6.42 2.92 -11.94
CA GLY A 20 -6.10 1.50 -12.03
C GLY A 20 -7.22 0.65 -11.43
N ARG A 21 -7.62 -0.41 -12.14
CA ARG A 21 -8.77 -1.27 -11.84
C ARG A 21 -8.62 -2.14 -10.57
N VAL A 22 -7.81 -1.74 -9.60
CA VAL A 22 -7.45 -2.56 -8.45
C VAL A 22 -7.16 -1.64 -7.27
N PHE A 23 -8.13 -1.46 -6.38
CA PHE A 23 -7.86 -0.86 -5.08
C PHE A 23 -7.27 -1.95 -4.17
N LEU A 24 -5.95 -2.11 -4.24
CA LEU A 24 -5.22 -2.82 -3.21
C LEU A 24 -5.16 -1.94 -1.96
N PHE A 25 -5.93 -2.31 -0.96
CA PHE A 25 -5.77 -1.81 0.39
C PHE A 25 -4.87 -2.78 1.13
N THR A 26 -3.73 -2.28 1.58
CA THR A 26 -2.93 -2.99 2.56
C THR A 26 -3.15 -2.34 3.90
N PHE A 27 -3.41 -3.14 4.92
CA PHE A 27 -3.31 -2.68 6.30
C PHE A 27 -2.49 -3.67 7.11
N ALA A 28 -1.94 -3.16 8.20
CA ALA A 28 -1.17 -3.94 9.13
C ALA A 28 -1.95 -4.13 10.42
N ALA A 29 -1.82 -5.31 11.03
CA ALA A 29 -2.28 -5.57 12.39
C ALA A 29 -1.20 -6.40 13.09
N GLY A 30 -0.48 -5.79 14.03
CA GLY A 30 0.65 -6.43 14.68
C GLY A 30 1.81 -6.71 13.72
N ASP A 31 2.22 -7.97 13.63
CA ASP A 31 3.29 -8.46 12.76
C ASP A 31 2.82 -8.91 11.37
N GLN A 32 1.53 -8.73 11.06
CA GLN A 32 0.89 -9.24 9.85
C GLN A 32 0.57 -8.12 8.86
N VAL A 33 0.58 -8.48 7.57
CA VAL A 33 0.12 -7.61 6.49
C VAL A 33 -1.05 -8.26 5.77
N PHE A 34 -2.15 -7.54 5.73
CA PHE A 34 -3.34 -7.93 4.99
C PHE A 34 -3.31 -7.24 3.63
N ILE A 35 -3.54 -7.99 2.57
CA ILE A 35 -3.64 -7.46 1.21
C ILE A 35 -5.08 -7.70 0.73
N HIS A 36 -5.86 -6.63 0.69
CA HIS A 36 -7.24 -6.66 0.20
C HIS A 36 -7.30 -6.10 -1.21
N ASN A 37 -7.86 -6.88 -2.13
CA ASN A 37 -8.30 -6.37 -3.41
C ASN A 37 -9.79 -6.00 -3.29
N GLN A 38 -10.12 -4.78 -2.86
CA GLN A 38 -11.52 -4.42 -2.63
C GLN A 38 -12.06 -3.60 -3.81
N TRP A 39 -12.91 -4.22 -4.62
CA TRP A 39 -13.82 -3.48 -5.48
C TRP A 39 -14.93 -2.88 -4.63
N LEU A 40 -15.17 -1.58 -4.74
CA LEU A 40 -16.31 -0.92 -4.09
C LEU A 40 -17.66 -1.35 -4.71
N ASP A 41 -17.66 -2.12 -5.80
CA ASP A 41 -18.85 -2.38 -6.61
C ASP A 41 -18.92 -3.83 -7.16
N GLN A 42 -18.28 -4.81 -6.50
CA GLN A 42 -18.49 -6.22 -6.85
C GLN A 42 -19.77 -6.76 -6.20
N PRO A 43 -20.56 -7.59 -6.91
CA PRO A 43 -21.67 -8.32 -6.32
C PRO A 43 -21.17 -9.13 -5.11
N LYS A 44 -21.97 -9.23 -4.05
CA LYS A 44 -21.60 -9.92 -2.80
C LYS A 44 -21.02 -11.33 -3.00
N ASP A 45 -21.43 -12.01 -4.06
CA ASP A 45 -21.03 -13.39 -4.34
C ASP A 45 -19.61 -13.51 -4.95
N GLU A 46 -19.01 -12.42 -5.42
CA GLU A 46 -17.62 -12.36 -5.94
C GLU A 46 -16.63 -11.72 -4.94
N GLN A 47 -17.11 -11.19 -3.81
CA GLN A 47 -16.29 -10.43 -2.86
C GLN A 47 -15.38 -11.28 -1.97
N GLU A 48 -15.65 -12.59 -1.83
CA GLU A 48 -14.92 -13.48 -0.92
C GLU A 48 -13.63 -14.06 -1.52
N GLU A 49 -13.51 -14.15 -2.85
CA GLU A 49 -12.42 -14.92 -3.49
C GLU A 49 -11.05 -14.19 -3.56
N ASP A 50 -11.02 -12.88 -3.34
CA ASP A 50 -9.87 -12.04 -3.71
C ASP A 50 -9.11 -11.43 -2.51
N GLN A 51 -9.42 -11.88 -1.28
CA GLN A 51 -8.76 -11.42 -0.07
C GLN A 51 -7.64 -12.39 0.34
N VAL A 52 -6.41 -11.87 0.44
CA VAL A 52 -5.26 -12.67 0.87
C VAL A 52 -4.66 -12.05 2.12
N ALA A 53 -4.73 -12.78 3.23
CA ALA A 53 -3.99 -12.47 4.43
C ALA A 53 -2.60 -13.12 4.35
N ILE A 54 -1.53 -12.32 4.41
CA ILE A 54 -0.18 -12.84 4.39
C ILE A 54 0.39 -12.73 5.80
N GLN A 55 0.50 -13.88 6.46
CA GLN A 55 1.09 -13.99 7.78
C GLN A 55 2.60 -14.30 7.65
N GLU A 56 3.34 -13.34 7.11
CA GLU A 56 4.80 -13.39 7.07
C GLU A 56 5.39 -12.32 8.00
N SER A 57 6.38 -12.72 8.81
CA SER A 57 7.12 -11.78 9.66
C SER A 57 8.02 -10.92 8.78
N LEU A 58 7.49 -9.79 8.33
CA LEU A 58 8.25 -8.84 7.52
C LEU A 58 9.16 -7.99 8.36
N HIS A 59 8.76 -7.60 9.57
CA HIS A 59 9.48 -6.65 10.40
C HIS A 59 9.86 -7.24 11.76
N GLY A 60 10.89 -6.68 12.38
CA GLY A 60 11.31 -7.08 13.72
C GLY A 60 10.40 -6.54 14.83
N ARG A 61 9.47 -5.65 14.46
CA ARG A 61 8.46 -5.04 15.33
C ARG A 61 7.15 -4.84 14.56
N GLU A 62 6.15 -4.30 15.25
CA GLU A 62 4.82 -4.01 14.69
C GLU A 62 4.90 -3.19 13.40
N ILE A 63 4.11 -3.60 12.42
CA ILE A 63 3.93 -2.88 11.16
C ILE A 63 2.82 -1.85 11.39
N LEU A 64 3.13 -0.57 11.16
CA LEU A 64 2.24 0.54 11.51
C LEU A 64 1.53 1.12 10.29
N CYS A 65 2.12 0.95 9.11
CA CYS A 65 1.55 1.46 7.87
C CYS A 65 1.97 0.58 6.68
N SER A 66 1.13 0.55 5.65
CA SER A 66 1.45 -0.10 4.40
C SER A 66 0.76 0.60 3.22
N THR A 67 1.33 0.43 2.04
CA THR A 67 0.71 0.83 0.78
C THR A 67 1.10 -0.14 -0.32
N ALA A 68 0.34 -0.19 -1.42
CA ALA A 68 0.63 -1.10 -2.52
C ALA A 68 0.50 -0.44 -3.88
N VAL A 69 1.24 -0.91 -4.88
CA VAL A 69 1.18 -0.46 -6.27
C VAL A 69 1.07 -1.68 -7.17
N CYS A 70 0.06 -1.72 -8.06
CA CYS A 70 -0.01 -2.75 -9.09
C CYS A 70 1.11 -2.55 -10.09
N LEU A 71 1.93 -3.57 -10.30
CA LEU A 71 2.95 -3.58 -11.35
C LEU A 71 2.46 -4.27 -12.64
N GLY A 72 1.30 -4.92 -12.59
CA GLY A 72 0.69 -5.68 -13.67
C GLY A 72 -0.47 -6.52 -13.13
N GLU A 73 -0.93 -7.51 -13.89
CA GLU A 73 -2.05 -8.38 -13.52
C GLU A 73 -1.72 -9.30 -12.33
N SER A 74 -0.49 -9.85 -12.31
CA SER A 74 -0.07 -10.86 -11.33
C SER A 74 0.84 -10.34 -10.23
N LYS A 75 1.39 -9.13 -10.37
CA LYS A 75 2.42 -8.61 -9.46
C LYS A 75 2.00 -7.31 -8.79
N THR A 76 2.17 -7.29 -7.48
CA THR A 76 1.88 -6.13 -6.64
C THR A 76 3.13 -5.76 -5.85
N LEU A 77 3.56 -4.51 -5.94
CA LEU A 77 4.53 -3.95 -5.02
C LEU A 77 3.82 -3.62 -3.70
N VAL A 78 4.33 -4.08 -2.58
CA VAL A 78 3.83 -3.76 -1.24
C VAL A 78 4.94 -3.06 -0.49
N VAL A 79 4.64 -1.90 0.09
CA VAL A 79 5.57 -1.15 0.93
C VAL A 79 5.01 -1.14 2.33
N THR A 80 5.83 -1.51 3.32
CA THR A 80 5.46 -1.56 4.72
C THR A 80 6.41 -0.70 5.54
N GLY A 81 5.87 -0.03 6.55
CA GLY A 81 6.63 0.75 7.53
C GLY A 81 6.31 0.28 8.94
N SER A 82 7.33 0.21 9.79
CA SER A 82 7.25 -0.42 11.10
C SER A 82 7.82 0.45 12.21
N GLU A 83 7.52 0.06 13.45
CA GLU A 83 8.21 0.54 14.65
C GLU A 83 9.72 0.24 14.64
N ASP A 84 10.18 -0.75 13.87
CA ASP A 84 11.60 -1.08 13.73
C ASP A 84 12.42 -0.08 12.91
N THR A 85 11.83 1.06 12.53
CA THR A 85 12.42 2.16 11.75
C THR A 85 12.73 1.83 10.29
N PHE A 86 12.42 0.62 9.82
CA PHE A 86 12.64 0.24 8.43
C PHE A 86 11.39 0.43 7.57
N LEU A 87 11.64 0.75 6.30
CA LEU A 87 10.69 0.49 5.23
C LEU A 87 11.10 -0.79 4.52
N LYS A 88 10.14 -1.66 4.24
CA LYS A 88 10.37 -2.83 3.38
C LYS A 88 9.53 -2.73 2.13
N VAL A 89 10.18 -3.00 1.02
CA VAL A 89 9.55 -3.11 -0.29
C VAL A 89 9.52 -4.57 -0.65
N CYS A 90 8.31 -5.08 -0.82
CA CYS A 90 8.03 -6.47 -1.09
C CYS A 90 7.34 -6.59 -2.45
N LEU A 91 7.62 -7.67 -3.16
CA LEU A 91 6.90 -8.07 -4.33
C LEU A 91 5.95 -9.20 -3.94
N PHE A 92 4.66 -8.97 -4.10
CA PHE A 92 3.62 -9.97 -3.97
C PHE A 92 3.29 -10.55 -5.33
N ASP A 93 3.45 -11.86 -5.46
CA ASP A 93 3.02 -12.62 -6.63
C ASP A 93 1.66 -13.26 -6.33
N ARG A 94 0.62 -12.82 -7.04
CA ARG A 94 -0.76 -13.28 -6.88
C ARG A 94 -0.94 -14.73 -7.31
N SER A 95 -0.17 -15.19 -8.30
CA SER A 95 -0.34 -16.54 -8.87
C SER A 95 0.05 -17.65 -7.89
N ILE A 96 1.04 -17.36 -7.04
CA ILE A 96 1.55 -18.29 -6.02
C ILE A 96 1.28 -17.80 -4.59
N GLN A 97 0.52 -16.71 -4.45
CA GLN A 97 0.19 -16.04 -3.19
C GLN A 97 1.39 -15.88 -2.24
N ARG A 98 2.54 -15.46 -2.79
CA ARG A 98 3.79 -15.35 -2.03
C ARG A 98 4.31 -13.92 -2.00
N LEU A 99 4.75 -13.49 -0.83
CA LEU A 99 5.43 -12.22 -0.63
C LEU A 99 6.94 -12.44 -0.62
N LYS A 100 7.69 -11.54 -1.25
CA LYS A 100 9.16 -11.56 -1.23
C LYS A 100 9.69 -10.17 -0.94
N ILE A 101 10.54 -10.03 0.06
CA ILE A 101 11.24 -8.77 0.33
C ILE A 101 12.26 -8.55 -0.79
N GLU A 102 12.11 -7.45 -1.52
CA GLU A 102 13.05 -7.03 -2.57
C GLU A 102 14.06 -6.01 -2.03
N GLN A 103 13.60 -5.06 -1.21
CA GLN A 103 14.46 -4.01 -0.66
C GLN A 103 14.07 -3.66 0.78
N THR A 104 15.06 -3.20 1.55
CA THR A 104 14.87 -2.66 2.90
C THR A 104 15.59 -1.32 2.98
N PHE A 105 14.90 -0.28 3.44
CA PHE A 105 15.45 1.06 3.60
C PHE A 105 15.49 1.46 5.07
N SER A 106 16.67 1.92 5.51
CA SER A 106 16.91 2.51 6.83
C SER A 106 16.94 4.04 6.73
N CYS A 107 15.85 4.62 6.25
CA CYS A 107 15.76 6.07 5.96
C CYS A 107 15.06 6.88 7.05
N HIS A 108 14.50 6.23 8.06
CA HIS A 108 13.88 6.87 9.22
C HIS A 108 14.72 6.61 10.47
N VAL A 109 14.88 7.63 11.31
CA VAL A 109 15.53 7.54 12.62
C VAL A 109 14.55 7.02 13.67
N GLY A 110 13.24 7.20 13.44
CA GLY A 110 12.18 6.68 14.31
C GLY A 110 11.23 5.72 13.59
N SER A 111 10.16 5.32 14.30
CA SER A 111 9.13 4.47 13.70
C SER A 111 8.50 5.15 12.48
N VAL A 112 8.25 4.35 11.44
CA VAL A 112 7.54 4.78 10.23
C VAL A 112 6.05 4.66 10.50
N ARG A 113 5.32 5.78 10.49
CA ARG A 113 3.93 5.83 10.94
C ARG A 113 2.92 6.04 9.83
N ALA A 114 3.36 6.57 8.69
CA ALA A 114 2.47 6.83 7.58
C ALA A 114 3.15 6.52 6.26
N LEU A 115 2.35 5.95 5.36
CA LEU A 115 2.68 5.76 3.95
C LEU A 115 1.53 6.32 3.13
N ALA A 116 1.86 7.13 2.14
CA ALA A 116 0.92 7.63 1.14
C ALA A 116 1.48 7.38 -0.24
N LYS A 117 0.60 7.07 -1.20
CA LYS A 117 0.95 6.95 -2.61
C LYS A 117 0.13 7.90 -3.46
N ALA A 118 0.71 8.39 -4.52
CA ALA A 118 0.03 9.13 -5.58
C ALA A 118 0.50 8.62 -6.93
N LYS A 119 -0.42 8.45 -7.87
CA LYS A 119 -0.07 8.11 -9.25
C LYS A 119 0.33 9.41 -9.97
N LEU A 120 1.51 9.43 -10.57
CA LEU A 120 2.00 10.57 -11.34
C LEU A 120 1.71 10.42 -12.84
N SER A 121 1.84 9.20 -13.36
CA SER A 121 1.60 8.89 -14.78
C SER A 121 1.11 7.45 -14.93
N ALA A 122 0.93 6.98 -16.16
CA ALA A 122 0.51 5.60 -16.43
C ALA A 122 1.42 4.56 -15.76
N SER A 123 2.73 4.84 -15.69
CA SER A 123 3.76 3.91 -15.20
C SER A 123 4.55 4.43 -14.00
N GLU A 124 4.14 5.54 -13.40
CA GLU A 124 4.90 6.16 -12.30
C GLU A 124 4.00 6.49 -11.11
N TYR A 125 4.53 6.20 -9.92
CA TYR A 125 3.93 6.53 -8.64
C TYR A 125 4.96 7.22 -7.76
N VAL A 126 4.49 8.15 -6.94
CA VAL A 126 5.24 8.67 -5.81
C VAL A 126 4.72 8.01 -4.55
N ILE A 127 5.65 7.54 -3.71
CA ILE A 127 5.37 7.09 -2.36
C ILE A 127 6.04 8.05 -1.39
N VAL A 128 5.29 8.53 -0.42
CA VAL A 128 5.80 9.33 0.69
C VAL A 128 5.68 8.50 1.95
N SER A 129 6.77 8.42 2.72
CA SER A 129 6.76 7.85 4.06
C SER A 129 7.04 8.95 5.09
N ALA A 130 6.40 8.88 6.25
CA ALA A 130 6.63 9.82 7.34
C ALA A 130 6.85 9.08 8.67
N GLY A 131 7.80 9.58 9.45
CA GLY A 131 8.25 8.98 10.70
C GLY A 131 7.98 9.84 11.94
N SER A 132 8.27 9.27 13.12
CA SER A 132 8.04 9.93 14.42
C SER A 132 8.91 11.17 14.71
N ARG A 133 9.90 11.48 13.87
CA ARG A 133 10.92 12.52 14.12
C ARG A 133 10.85 13.70 13.14
N LEU A 134 9.64 14.07 12.71
CA LEU A 134 9.40 15.16 11.75
C LEU A 134 10.18 14.97 10.43
N GLU A 135 10.36 13.71 10.03
CA GLU A 135 11.04 13.32 8.80
C GLU A 135 10.03 12.74 7.81
N ALA A 136 10.20 13.07 6.54
CA ALA A 136 9.46 12.46 5.45
C ALA A 136 10.42 12.15 4.30
N ASN A 137 10.26 10.96 3.71
CA ASN A 137 11.05 10.50 2.58
C ASN A 137 10.14 10.29 1.37
N VAL A 138 10.63 10.64 0.18
CA VAL A 138 9.89 10.55 -1.08
C VAL A 138 10.58 9.57 -2.01
N PHE A 139 9.82 8.63 -2.56
CA PHE A 139 10.29 7.58 -3.44
C PHE A 139 9.55 7.65 -4.77
N LEU A 140 10.28 7.56 -5.87
CA LEU A 140 9.70 7.36 -7.20
C LEU A 140 9.67 5.86 -7.49
N VAL A 141 8.48 5.34 -7.78
CA VAL A 141 8.25 3.98 -8.23
C VAL A 141 7.93 4.01 -9.71
N ARG A 142 8.74 3.31 -10.50
CA ARG A 142 8.49 3.10 -11.93
C ARG A 142 8.01 1.67 -12.13
N THR A 143 6.80 1.52 -12.63
CA THR A 143 6.32 0.23 -13.09
C THR A 143 6.89 -0.04 -14.48
N PRO A 144 7.23 -1.30 -14.81
CA PRO A 144 7.48 -1.64 -16.21
C PRO A 144 6.28 -1.19 -17.04
N GLY A 145 6.52 -0.52 -18.18
CA GLY A 145 5.43 -0.20 -19.11
C GLY A 145 4.73 -1.49 -19.52
N GLN A 146 3.39 -1.44 -19.55
CA GLN A 146 2.59 -2.49 -20.21
C GLN A 146 2.89 -2.53 -21.71
#